data_AF-A0A3M1NVM1-F1
#
_entry.id   AF-A0A3M1NVM1-F1
#
_cell.length_a   1.000
_cell.length_b   1.000
_cell.length_c   1.000
_cell.angle_alpha   90.00
_cell.angle_beta   90.00
_cell.angle_gamma   90.00
#
_symmetry.space_group_name_H-M   'P 1'
#
loop_
_entity.id
_entity.type
_entity.pdbx_description
1 polymer ?
#
loop_
_entity_poly.entity_id
_entity_poly.type
_entity_poly.pdbx_seq_one_letter_code
_entity_poly.pdbx_strand_id
1 'polypeptide(L)'
;MGTLMSRIIVMLLLLGCIGENSAVYAASSSYTGVGQGTVAVLSFQEASAEGTTASDTTSAAASGQGLQFNDLWDLVAGAQGFQYPIFLTLIIGLFLIFGKVYELIADRRAGGALERVRFPDMDLRHIVMKVANQPDSMMARLAATLLNVFQTQGRGETLHDEIVNFVRFQQDRFDTFKRRVDFLSDTAGALGLLGTVWGIFSVFSAGTSDKQQILIGMGVALITTLLGLVVSIILNLSSTEVFSFFNRRLDQITNKADELRFRLMEIAMHKEEPLPEPDAHWHEPAPTPELTVETTTNQQPKGTKARSASPARATQPVTEAASARPATAATEVSLVEPVVVEKMEVVGVPDAAPVNTLLEGVQVCLRGRGDVPVPDERVVVEVIQGEGTLGTGQDRLVCSTNEAGKASFDWRLGTKAGPQTIRIQVDGKQRDDLVREMTVVAQAGPPDQYAQHGNNQGAPVGQALPKPLVVCLKDAYGNPVAGYPVTFEVDQGDGTFSNGMSSATIITDERGCASVNFSTGKTPGLNTITAHVAEHTLTFQAMGIEI
;
A
#
# COMPACT_ATOMS: atom_id res chain seq x y z
N MET A 1 -19.98 2.67 26.01
CA MET A 1 -20.31 4.03 25.54
C MET A 1 -19.69 5.07 26.45
N GLY A 2 -20.08 5.13 27.73
CA GLY A 2 -19.47 6.04 28.73
C GLY A 2 -17.94 5.98 28.78
N THR A 3 -17.33 4.83 29.07
CA THR A 3 -15.89 4.74 29.40
C THR A 3 -14.90 5.28 28.37
N LEU A 4 -15.04 5.01 27.06
CA LEU A 4 -14.08 5.51 26.07
C LEU A 4 -14.22 7.02 25.84
N MET A 5 -15.45 7.50 25.65
CA MET A 5 -15.73 8.92 25.45
C MET A 5 -15.44 9.72 26.72
N SER A 6 -15.70 9.14 27.90
CA SER A 6 -15.29 9.69 29.20
C SER A 6 -13.78 9.71 29.35
N ARG A 7 -13.02 8.69 28.93
CA ARG A 7 -11.55 8.75 29.00
C ARG A 7 -10.97 9.84 28.08
N ILE A 8 -11.50 10.00 26.86
CA ILE A 8 -11.09 11.06 25.95
C ILE A 8 -11.49 12.45 26.48
N ILE A 9 -12.72 12.62 26.96
CA ILE A 9 -13.20 13.88 27.54
C ILE A 9 -12.48 14.20 28.85
N VAL A 10 -12.24 13.23 29.74
CA VAL A 10 -11.46 13.43 30.98
C VAL A 10 -9.99 13.69 30.67
N MET A 11 -9.40 13.11 29.62
CA MET A 11 -8.05 13.46 29.18
C MET A 11 -7.98 14.91 28.67
N LEU A 12 -8.96 15.34 27.86
CA LEU A 12 -9.05 16.73 27.40
C LEU A 12 -9.36 17.72 28.55
N LEU A 13 -10.24 17.36 29.47
CA LEU A 13 -10.56 18.16 30.67
C LEU A 13 -9.41 18.17 31.68
N LEU A 14 -8.61 17.10 31.80
CA LEU A 14 -7.40 17.11 32.64
C LEU A 14 -6.34 18.07 32.10
N LEU A 15 -6.27 18.29 30.78
CA LEU A 15 -5.43 19.37 30.24
C LEU A 15 -6.07 20.76 30.44
N GLY A 16 -7.39 20.88 30.41
CA GLY A 16 -8.09 22.15 30.67
C GLY A 16 -8.03 22.60 32.13
N CYS A 17 -8.34 21.72 33.06
CA CYS A 17 -8.50 22.03 34.49
C CYS A 17 -7.19 22.22 35.26
N ILE A 18 -6.02 22.03 34.63
CA ILE A 18 -4.72 22.38 35.23
C ILE A 18 -4.57 23.91 35.38
N GLY A 19 -5.23 24.71 34.52
CA GLY A 19 -5.15 26.18 34.53
C GLY A 19 -6.25 26.94 35.28
N GLU A 20 -7.15 26.27 36.03
CA GLU A 20 -8.29 26.95 36.68
C GLU A 20 -8.44 26.72 38.20
N ASN A 21 -7.61 25.90 38.84
CA ASN A 21 -7.75 25.57 40.27
C ASN A 21 -6.70 26.23 41.17
N SER A 22 -6.80 27.55 41.36
CA SER A 22 -6.04 28.29 42.38
C SER A 22 -6.78 29.51 42.95
N ALA A 23 -8.11 29.44 43.01
CA ALA A 23 -8.94 30.37 43.77
C ALA A 23 -10.21 29.67 44.29
N VAL A 24 -10.87 30.27 45.28
CA VAL A 24 -12.19 29.86 45.83
C VAL A 24 -12.23 28.46 46.48
N TYR A 25 -11.70 28.35 47.71
CA TYR A 25 -12.42 27.70 48.81
C TYR A 25 -11.92 28.20 50.18
N ALA A 26 -12.46 29.33 50.62
CA ALA A 26 -12.10 29.98 51.89
C ALA A 26 -13.34 30.47 52.66
N ALA A 27 -14.24 29.56 53.03
CA ALA A 27 -15.30 29.81 53.99
C ALA A 27 -15.81 28.52 54.67
N SER A 28 -15.80 28.53 56.01
CA SER A 28 -16.62 27.75 56.95
C SER A 28 -17.49 26.57 56.44
N SER A 29 -17.25 25.39 57.01
CA SER A 29 -18.20 24.79 57.98
C SER A 29 -17.56 23.67 58.80
N SER A 30 -17.90 23.61 60.08
CA SER A 30 -17.41 22.62 61.04
C SER A 30 -18.24 21.34 61.03
N TYR A 31 -17.60 20.15 61.10
CA TYR A 31 -18.19 18.95 61.72
C TYR A 31 -17.12 18.06 62.37
N THR A 32 -17.55 17.25 63.34
CA THR A 32 -16.72 16.52 64.30
C THR A 32 -16.61 15.02 63.99
N GLY A 33 -15.46 14.36 64.20
CA GLY A 33 -15.40 12.89 64.13
C GLY A 33 -14.02 12.23 64.31
N VAL A 34 -13.75 11.78 65.53
CA VAL A 34 -12.73 10.82 66.01
C VAL A 34 -12.16 9.79 64.98
N GLY A 35 -10.84 9.60 64.96
CA GLY A 35 -10.19 8.41 64.37
C GLY A 35 -8.64 8.44 64.47
N GLN A 36 -8.01 7.34 64.92
CA GLN A 36 -6.53 7.21 65.01
C GLN A 36 -5.95 6.47 63.79
N GLY A 37 -4.71 6.79 63.39
CA GLY A 37 -4.02 6.08 62.29
C GLY A 37 -2.64 6.64 61.94
N THR A 38 -1.61 6.28 62.71
CA THR A 38 -0.23 6.79 62.56
C THR A 38 0.59 6.00 61.53
N VAL A 39 1.26 6.68 60.59
CA VAL A 39 2.53 6.21 59.96
C VAL A 39 3.51 7.38 59.83
N ALA A 40 4.80 7.09 59.98
CA ALA A 40 5.88 8.05 60.21
C ALA A 40 6.13 9.12 59.12
N VAL A 41 6.47 10.33 59.58
CA VAL A 41 7.32 11.29 58.86
C VAL A 41 8.78 10.94 59.13
N LEU A 42 9.65 11.07 58.12
CA LEU A 42 11.10 11.08 58.30
C LEU A 42 11.67 12.42 57.83
N SER A 43 12.29 13.15 58.76
CA SER A 43 12.92 14.44 58.53
C SER A 43 14.26 14.51 59.24
N PHE A 44 15.34 14.68 58.47
CA PHE A 44 16.65 15.15 58.93
C PHE A 44 17.09 16.19 57.88
N GLN A 45 17.12 17.50 58.16
CA GLN A 45 17.83 18.27 59.19
C GLN A 45 19.08 18.90 58.57
N GLU A 46 19.01 20.22 58.36
CA GLU A 46 20.13 21.05 57.89
C GLU A 46 21.19 21.24 58.98
N ALA A 47 22.40 21.56 58.56
CA ALA A 47 23.48 22.02 59.43
C ALA A 47 24.20 23.20 58.76
N SER A 48 24.11 24.38 59.36
CA SER A 48 24.66 25.64 58.84
C SER A 48 26.04 25.95 59.40
N ALA A 49 26.87 26.67 58.63
CA ALA A 49 28.00 27.43 59.14
C ALA A 49 28.23 28.70 58.30
N GLU A 50 28.18 29.86 58.96
CA GLU A 50 29.09 31.03 58.89
C GLU A 50 29.72 31.41 57.52
N GLY A 51 29.81 32.69 57.09
CA GLY A 51 29.67 33.99 57.75
C GLY A 51 30.88 34.89 57.42
N THR A 52 30.88 36.23 57.46
CA THR A 52 29.87 37.30 57.69
C THR A 52 30.53 38.61 57.17
N THR A 53 29.88 39.55 56.46
CA THR A 53 29.43 40.86 57.01
C THR A 53 28.62 41.72 56.02
N ALA A 54 27.75 42.56 56.60
CA ALA A 54 27.33 43.93 56.23
C ALA A 54 28.14 44.72 55.16
N SER A 55 27.59 45.73 54.46
CA SER A 55 26.19 46.23 54.35
C SER A 55 26.10 47.36 53.32
N ASP A 56 24.97 47.51 52.61
CA ASP A 56 24.32 48.82 52.40
C ASP A 56 22.92 48.66 51.78
N THR A 57 22.02 49.63 52.05
CA THR A 57 20.60 49.54 51.69
C THR A 57 20.16 50.52 50.60
N THR A 58 19.49 49.99 49.57
CA THR A 58 18.40 50.66 48.81
C THR A 58 18.76 51.89 47.96
N SER A 59 19.15 51.68 46.68
CA SER A 59 18.98 52.70 45.63
C SER A 59 19.07 52.21 44.16
N ALA A 60 18.47 51.06 43.81
CA ALA A 60 18.13 50.74 42.41
C ALA A 60 16.96 49.74 42.30
N ALA A 61 15.81 50.19 41.80
CA ALA A 61 14.66 49.33 41.53
C ALA A 61 14.52 49.06 40.02
N ALA A 62 14.87 47.85 39.57
CA ALA A 62 14.62 47.37 38.21
C ALA A 62 14.59 45.82 38.14
N SER A 63 13.38 45.26 38.26
CA SER A 63 12.95 43.99 37.61
C SER A 63 13.98 42.87 37.40
N GLY A 64 14.35 42.17 38.48
CA GLY A 64 15.00 40.85 38.39
C GLY A 64 14.00 39.73 38.05
N GLN A 65 13.31 39.81 36.91
CA GLN A 65 12.35 38.77 36.48
C GLN A 65 13.08 37.50 36.03
N GLY A 66 13.24 36.56 36.96
CA GLY A 66 13.35 35.15 36.59
C GLY A 66 12.05 34.69 35.92
N LEU A 67 12.15 33.82 34.91
CA LEU A 67 11.00 33.29 34.18
C LEU A 67 10.17 32.33 35.05
N GLN A 68 9.25 32.89 35.82
CA GLN A 68 8.11 32.17 36.41
C GLN A 68 7.10 31.88 35.29
N PHE A 69 7.25 30.74 34.62
CA PHE A 69 6.17 30.16 33.81
C PHE A 69 5.14 29.59 34.79
N ASN A 70 4.09 30.37 35.07
CA ASN A 70 3.05 29.94 36.01
C ASN A 70 1.99 29.09 35.30
N ASP A 71 1.78 29.30 34.00
CA ASP A 71 0.86 28.54 33.17
C ASP A 71 1.53 27.85 31.98
N LEU A 72 0.91 26.76 31.53
CA LEU A 72 1.25 26.09 30.26
C LEU A 72 1.06 27.06 29.06
N TRP A 73 0.21 28.08 29.22
CA TRP A 73 0.03 29.18 28.26
C TRP A 73 1.20 30.16 28.21
N ASP A 74 1.92 30.43 29.32
CA ASP A 74 3.15 31.24 29.28
C ASP A 74 4.23 30.54 28.45
N LEU A 75 4.33 29.22 28.64
CA LEU A 75 5.24 28.35 27.91
C LEU A 75 4.90 28.32 26.41
N VAL A 76 3.61 28.20 26.06
CA VAL A 76 3.14 28.32 24.66
C VAL A 76 3.39 29.72 24.08
N ALA A 77 3.16 30.80 24.83
CA ALA A 77 3.39 32.17 24.37
C ALA A 77 4.86 32.44 24.02
N GLY A 78 5.81 31.78 24.70
CA GLY A 78 7.24 31.84 24.37
C GLY A 78 7.61 31.26 23.00
N ALA A 79 6.81 30.34 22.44
CA ALA A 79 7.13 29.65 21.19
C ALA A 79 6.92 30.55 19.94
N GLN A 80 7.92 31.39 19.64
CA GLN A 80 7.92 32.39 18.56
C GLN A 80 7.54 31.77 17.19
N GLY A 81 6.29 31.97 16.76
CA GLY A 81 5.75 31.54 15.46
C GLY A 81 5.51 30.03 15.30
N PHE A 82 6.47 29.19 15.68
CA PHE A 82 6.44 27.74 15.42
C PHE A 82 5.33 26.98 16.17
N GLN A 83 4.70 27.58 17.17
CA GLN A 83 3.49 27.03 17.79
C GLN A 83 2.33 26.85 16.80
N TYR A 84 2.12 27.80 15.87
CA TYR A 84 0.94 27.82 15.00
C TYR A 84 0.87 26.60 14.05
N PRO A 85 1.92 26.20 13.31
CA PRO A 85 1.87 24.99 12.50
C PRO A 85 1.74 23.70 13.33
N ILE A 86 2.28 23.65 14.56
CA ILE A 86 2.15 22.49 15.46
C ILE A 86 0.71 22.34 16.00
N PHE A 87 0.06 23.45 16.37
CA PHE A 87 -1.37 23.41 16.71
C PHE A 87 -2.27 23.16 15.48
N LEU A 88 -1.86 23.60 14.28
CA LEU A 88 -2.59 23.30 13.04
C LEU A 88 -2.56 21.79 12.73
N THR A 89 -1.42 21.10 12.86
CA THR A 89 -1.37 19.63 12.67
C THR A 89 -2.17 18.89 13.75
N LEU A 90 -2.16 19.36 15.00
CA LEU A 90 -3.03 18.83 16.06
C LEU A 90 -4.52 18.96 15.69
N ILE A 91 -4.97 20.15 15.27
CA ILE A 91 -6.37 20.42 14.92
C ILE A 91 -6.81 19.58 13.72
N ILE A 92 -6.00 19.49 12.66
CA ILE A 92 -6.31 18.68 11.48
C ILE A 92 -6.34 17.18 11.85
N GLY A 93 -5.36 16.70 12.62
CA GLY A 93 -5.31 15.31 13.06
C GLY A 93 -6.51 14.93 13.93
N LEU A 94 -6.84 15.75 14.92
CA LEU A 94 -8.03 15.56 15.76
C LEU A 94 -9.33 15.63 14.95
N PHE A 95 -9.46 16.54 13.98
CA PHE A 95 -10.64 16.61 13.11
C PHE A 95 -10.84 15.31 12.31
N LEU A 96 -9.77 14.77 11.72
CA LEU A 96 -9.82 13.48 11.02
C LEU A 96 -10.20 12.34 11.97
N ILE A 97 -9.60 12.30 13.17
CA ILE A 97 -9.90 11.30 14.22
C ILE A 97 -11.38 11.38 14.64
N PHE A 98 -11.90 12.58 14.97
CA PHE A 98 -13.29 12.76 15.38
C PHE A 98 -14.27 12.41 14.25
N GLY A 99 -13.98 12.76 13.00
CA GLY A 99 -14.77 12.35 11.84
C GLY A 99 -14.84 10.83 11.70
N LYS A 100 -13.70 10.13 11.84
CA LYS A 100 -13.65 8.67 11.77
C LYS A 100 -14.35 7.99 12.96
N VAL A 101 -14.18 8.52 14.17
CA VAL A 101 -14.90 8.06 15.37
C VAL A 101 -16.41 8.23 15.21
N TYR A 102 -16.88 9.34 14.64
CA TYR A 102 -18.29 9.56 14.33
C TYR A 102 -18.81 8.52 13.33
N GLU A 103 -18.08 8.27 12.22
CA GLU A 103 -18.43 7.26 11.21
C GLU A 103 -18.62 5.86 11.85
N LEU A 104 -17.67 5.41 12.67
CA LEU A 104 -17.76 4.10 13.35
C LEU A 104 -18.88 4.05 14.41
N ILE A 105 -19.17 5.16 15.10
CA ILE A 105 -20.29 5.23 16.05
C ILE A 105 -21.63 5.23 15.31
N ALA A 106 -21.72 5.86 14.14
CA ALA A 106 -22.91 5.83 13.29
C ALA A 106 -23.19 4.42 12.76
N ASP A 107 -22.18 3.75 12.19
CA ASP A 107 -22.27 2.33 11.78
C ASP A 107 -22.76 1.44 12.92
N ARG A 108 -22.14 1.58 14.11
CA ARG A 108 -22.50 0.76 15.25
C ARG A 108 -23.93 1.00 15.73
N ARG A 109 -24.45 2.23 15.62
CA ARG A 109 -25.87 2.52 15.93
C ARG A 109 -26.80 1.89 14.89
N ALA A 110 -26.45 1.97 13.60
CA ALA A 110 -27.23 1.38 12.52
C ALA A 110 -27.29 -0.16 12.62
N GLY A 111 -26.14 -0.84 12.69
CA GLY A 111 -26.07 -2.30 12.82
C GLY A 111 -26.58 -2.85 14.16
N GLY A 112 -26.82 -2.00 15.17
CA GLY A 112 -27.19 -2.42 16.53
C GLY A 112 -28.57 -3.08 16.67
N ALA A 113 -29.42 -3.02 15.64
CA ALA A 113 -30.65 -3.81 15.56
C ALA A 113 -30.39 -5.24 15.03
N LEU A 114 -29.53 -5.38 14.01
CA LEU A 114 -29.12 -6.68 13.46
C LEU A 114 -28.21 -7.46 14.44
N GLU A 115 -27.39 -6.77 15.24
CA GLU A 115 -26.55 -7.32 16.32
C GLU A 115 -27.35 -8.17 17.33
N ARG A 116 -28.65 -7.89 17.51
CA ARG A 116 -29.56 -8.58 18.45
C ARG A 116 -30.36 -9.72 17.82
N VAL A 117 -30.31 -9.90 16.51
CA VAL A 117 -30.97 -11.01 15.82
C VAL A 117 -30.20 -12.29 16.14
N ARG A 118 -30.89 -13.37 16.57
CA ARG A 118 -30.31 -14.72 16.54
C ARG A 118 -30.72 -15.35 15.22
N PHE A 119 -29.76 -15.71 14.39
CA PHE A 119 -30.03 -16.36 13.10
C PHE A 119 -30.43 -17.85 13.20
N PRO A 120 -29.89 -18.68 14.14
CA PRO A 120 -30.18 -20.12 14.19
C PRO A 120 -31.66 -20.52 14.22
N ASP A 121 -32.53 -19.69 14.81
CA ASP A 121 -33.96 -20.00 14.97
C ASP A 121 -34.81 -19.59 13.75
N MET A 122 -34.23 -19.03 12.66
CA MET A 122 -34.99 -18.30 11.63
C MET A 122 -35.02 -18.99 10.26
N ASP A 123 -36.16 -18.86 9.57
CA ASP A 123 -36.35 -19.24 8.17
C ASP A 123 -35.76 -18.18 7.22
N LEU A 124 -35.32 -18.60 6.04
CA LEU A 124 -34.63 -17.78 5.03
C LEU A 124 -35.43 -16.52 4.67
N ARG A 125 -36.76 -16.60 4.52
CA ARG A 125 -37.60 -15.44 4.17
C ARG A 125 -37.58 -14.38 5.27
N HIS A 126 -37.62 -14.83 6.53
CA HIS A 126 -37.56 -13.96 7.70
C HIS A 126 -36.17 -13.34 7.88
N ILE A 127 -35.10 -14.06 7.53
CA ILE A 127 -33.73 -13.54 7.52
C ILE A 127 -33.60 -12.43 6.45
N VAL A 128 -34.05 -12.69 5.21
CA VAL A 128 -34.03 -11.69 4.12
C VAL A 128 -34.82 -10.44 4.49
N MET A 129 -36.06 -10.58 4.96
CA MET A 129 -36.86 -9.42 5.41
C MET A 129 -36.19 -8.65 6.56
N LYS A 130 -35.51 -9.32 7.49
CA LYS A 130 -34.81 -8.65 8.59
C LYS A 130 -33.55 -7.92 8.14
N VAL A 131 -32.82 -8.43 7.15
CA VAL A 131 -31.62 -7.75 6.62
C VAL A 131 -32.01 -6.58 5.71
N ALA A 132 -32.99 -6.76 4.82
CA ALA A 132 -33.45 -5.71 3.90
C ALA A 132 -34.02 -4.47 4.63
N ASN A 133 -34.65 -4.66 5.79
CA ASN A 133 -35.18 -3.57 6.62
C ASN A 133 -34.17 -2.96 7.61
N GLN A 134 -32.86 -3.21 7.47
CA GLN A 134 -31.85 -2.55 8.30
C GLN A 134 -31.41 -1.19 7.71
N PRO A 135 -31.05 -0.21 8.57
CA PRO A 135 -30.27 0.93 8.12
C PRO A 135 -28.88 0.50 7.65
N ASP A 136 -28.38 1.20 6.64
CA ASP A 136 -27.09 0.93 6.01
C ASP A 136 -25.93 0.93 7.03
N SER A 137 -25.26 -0.22 7.13
CA SER A 137 -24.13 -0.49 8.01
C SER A 137 -23.25 -1.58 7.40
N MET A 138 -21.97 -1.63 7.77
CA MET A 138 -21.03 -2.70 7.37
C MET A 138 -21.61 -4.09 7.66
N MET A 139 -22.32 -4.22 8.78
CA MET A 139 -22.98 -5.45 9.20
C MET A 139 -24.15 -5.84 8.29
N ALA A 140 -25.04 -4.89 7.96
CA ALA A 140 -26.16 -5.14 7.06
C ALA A 140 -25.69 -5.42 5.62
N ARG A 141 -24.64 -4.73 5.15
CA ARG A 141 -24.00 -4.98 3.85
C ARG A 141 -23.47 -6.41 3.75
N LEU A 142 -22.63 -6.85 4.71
CA LEU A 142 -22.08 -8.21 4.68
C LEU A 142 -23.19 -9.27 4.78
N ALA A 143 -24.19 -9.06 5.64
CA ALA A 143 -25.34 -9.96 5.72
C ALA A 143 -26.14 -10.03 4.40
N ALA A 144 -26.29 -8.91 3.69
CA ALA A 144 -26.95 -8.87 2.38
C ALA A 144 -26.11 -9.58 1.30
N THR A 145 -24.79 -9.39 1.26
CA THR A 145 -23.92 -10.09 0.30
C THR A 145 -23.94 -11.60 0.54
N LEU A 146 -23.88 -12.06 1.80
CA LEU A 146 -23.96 -13.49 2.11
C LEU A 146 -25.30 -14.11 1.72
N LEU A 147 -26.40 -13.39 1.92
CA LEU A 147 -27.71 -13.81 1.42
C LEU A 147 -27.77 -13.88 -0.11
N ASN A 148 -27.06 -12.99 -0.82
CA ASN A 148 -27.03 -12.96 -2.28
C ASN A 148 -26.17 -14.09 -2.87
N VAL A 149 -24.97 -14.32 -2.32
CA VAL A 149 -24.09 -15.44 -2.67
C VAL A 149 -24.79 -16.78 -2.38
N PHE A 150 -25.49 -16.89 -1.26
CA PHE A 150 -26.24 -18.10 -0.92
C PHE A 150 -27.40 -18.37 -1.91
N GLN A 151 -28.18 -17.35 -2.25
CA GLN A 151 -29.32 -17.48 -3.18
C GLN A 151 -28.89 -17.76 -4.62
N THR A 152 -27.67 -17.38 -5.02
CA THR A 152 -27.13 -17.62 -6.37
C THR A 152 -26.41 -18.94 -6.50
N GLN A 153 -25.49 -19.25 -5.59
CA GLN A 153 -24.57 -20.38 -5.74
C GLN A 153 -25.00 -21.64 -4.98
N GLY A 154 -25.85 -21.52 -3.95
CA GLY A 154 -26.35 -22.63 -3.13
C GLY A 154 -25.30 -23.37 -2.28
N ARG A 155 -24.00 -23.09 -2.46
CA ARG A 155 -22.88 -23.78 -1.81
C ARG A 155 -22.32 -22.96 -0.64
N GLY A 156 -21.95 -23.66 0.45
CA GLY A 156 -21.52 -23.04 1.71
C GLY A 156 -20.05 -22.61 1.80
N GLU A 157 -19.23 -23.00 0.83
CA GLU A 157 -17.78 -22.76 0.84
C GLU A 157 -17.45 -21.29 0.53
N THR A 158 -17.94 -20.77 -0.61
CA THR A 158 -17.72 -19.39 -1.08
C THR A 158 -18.26 -18.30 -0.12
N LEU A 159 -19.20 -18.66 0.76
CA LEU A 159 -19.64 -17.79 1.85
C LEU A 159 -18.53 -17.44 2.83
N HIS A 160 -17.48 -18.27 2.99
CA HIS A 160 -16.36 -17.93 3.84
C HIS A 160 -15.45 -16.88 3.18
N ASP A 161 -15.14 -17.08 1.90
CA ASP A 161 -14.25 -16.21 1.14
C ASP A 161 -14.81 -14.78 1.06
N GLU A 162 -16.13 -14.62 0.94
CA GLU A 162 -16.75 -13.29 0.92
C GLU A 162 -16.68 -12.58 2.28
N ILE A 163 -16.73 -13.30 3.41
CA ILE A 163 -16.46 -12.71 4.74
C ILE A 163 -15.00 -12.22 4.80
N VAL A 164 -14.05 -13.04 4.35
CA VAL A 164 -12.61 -12.71 4.35
C VAL A 164 -12.33 -11.50 3.43
N ASN A 165 -12.91 -11.47 2.23
CA ASN A 165 -12.77 -10.38 1.27
C ASN A 165 -13.36 -9.07 1.80
N PHE A 166 -14.55 -9.11 2.41
CA PHE A 166 -15.17 -7.95 3.03
C PHE A 166 -14.30 -7.39 4.18
N VAL A 167 -13.80 -8.25 5.07
CA VAL A 167 -12.95 -7.85 6.19
C VAL A 167 -11.66 -7.16 5.71
N ARG A 168 -10.95 -7.78 4.74
CA ARG A 168 -9.76 -7.19 4.11
C ARG A 168 -10.04 -5.81 3.51
N PHE A 169 -11.12 -5.69 2.72
CA PHE A 169 -11.50 -4.43 2.09
C PHE A 169 -11.81 -3.30 3.10
N GLN A 170 -12.41 -3.60 4.26
CA GLN A 170 -12.58 -2.57 5.30
C GLN A 170 -11.25 -2.23 6.00
N GLN A 171 -10.34 -3.21 6.18
CA GLN A 171 -9.01 -2.98 6.75
C GLN A 171 -8.16 -2.04 5.85
N ASP A 172 -8.06 -2.30 4.54
CA ASP A 172 -7.31 -1.45 3.60
C ASP A 172 -7.80 0.02 3.59
N ARG A 173 -9.12 0.19 3.71
CA ARG A 173 -9.76 1.52 3.83
C ARG A 173 -9.45 2.20 5.15
N PHE A 174 -9.34 1.46 6.25
CA PHE A 174 -8.95 2.01 7.55
C PHE A 174 -7.46 2.35 7.60
N ASP A 175 -6.59 1.49 7.07
CA ASP A 175 -5.14 1.74 7.02
C ASP A 175 -4.81 3.00 6.22
N THR A 176 -5.58 3.29 5.17
CA THR A 176 -5.46 4.54 4.40
C THR A 176 -5.85 5.79 5.21
N PHE A 177 -6.72 5.65 6.22
CA PHE A 177 -6.94 6.68 7.24
C PHE A 177 -5.79 6.71 8.25
N LYS A 178 -5.36 5.56 8.78
CA LYS A 178 -4.29 5.45 9.79
C LYS A 178 -3.00 6.13 9.30
N ARG A 179 -2.53 5.77 8.09
CA ARG A 179 -1.34 6.37 7.45
C ARG A 179 -1.38 7.90 7.36
N ARG A 180 -2.57 8.51 7.23
CA ARG A 180 -2.72 9.99 7.20
C ARG A 180 -2.59 10.62 8.58
N VAL A 181 -3.07 9.95 9.62
CA VAL A 181 -2.94 10.42 11.01
C VAL A 181 -1.51 10.20 11.50
N ASP A 182 -0.89 9.07 11.15
CA ASP A 182 0.51 8.76 11.44
C ASP A 182 1.43 9.83 10.80
N PHE A 183 1.24 10.16 9.51
CA PHE A 183 1.98 11.24 8.85
C PHE A 183 1.85 12.61 9.55
N LEU A 184 0.67 12.96 10.08
CA LEU A 184 0.48 14.20 10.85
C LEU A 184 1.18 14.14 12.22
N SER A 185 1.23 12.96 12.84
CA SER A 185 1.99 12.68 14.07
C SER A 185 3.49 12.90 13.85
N ASP A 186 4.04 12.33 12.78
CA ASP A 186 5.46 12.45 12.44
C ASP A 186 5.81 13.90 12.06
N THR A 187 4.94 14.56 11.29
CA THR A 187 5.09 15.97 10.93
C THR A 187 5.09 16.89 12.16
N ALA A 188 4.26 16.61 13.18
CA ALA A 188 4.26 17.39 14.42
C ALA A 188 5.59 17.26 15.20
N GLY A 189 6.16 16.06 15.26
CA GLY A 189 7.50 15.84 15.84
C GLY A 189 8.59 16.58 15.06
N ALA A 190 8.57 16.49 13.73
CA ALA A 190 9.52 17.18 12.85
C ALA A 190 9.43 18.71 12.95
N LEU A 191 8.22 19.28 13.06
CA LEU A 191 8.00 20.71 13.29
C LEU A 191 8.55 21.16 14.65
N GLY A 192 8.44 20.34 15.69
CA GLY A 192 9.03 20.61 16.99
C GLY A 192 10.57 20.66 16.94
N LEU A 193 11.19 19.74 16.18
CA LEU A 193 12.64 19.74 15.97
C LEU A 193 13.08 20.97 15.14
N LEU A 194 12.35 21.31 14.07
CA LEU A 194 12.60 22.52 13.28
C LEU A 194 12.54 23.80 14.14
N GLY A 195 11.64 23.83 15.13
CA GLY A 195 11.57 24.91 16.12
C GLY A 195 12.82 25.04 16.99
N THR A 196 13.48 23.94 17.40
CA THR A 196 14.77 24.05 18.13
C THR A 196 15.87 24.65 17.26
N VAL A 197 15.99 24.20 16.01
CA VAL A 197 16.97 24.72 15.06
C VAL A 197 16.74 26.22 14.84
N TRP A 198 15.50 26.66 14.70
CA TRP A 198 15.15 28.06 14.55
C TRP A 198 15.40 28.90 15.81
N GLY A 199 15.03 28.41 16.99
CA GLY A 199 15.23 29.12 18.26
C GLY A 199 16.71 29.28 18.65
N ILE A 200 17.56 28.33 18.24
CA ILE A 200 19.02 28.44 18.35
C ILE A 200 19.58 29.39 17.28
N PHE A 201 19.11 29.28 16.04
CA PHE A 201 19.53 30.15 14.94
C PHE A 201 19.23 31.63 15.22
N SER A 202 18.05 31.97 15.75
CA SER A 202 17.66 33.35 16.01
C SER A 202 18.62 34.04 16.99
N VAL A 203 18.99 33.36 18.08
CA VAL A 203 19.99 33.84 19.06
C VAL A 203 21.33 34.15 18.41
N PHE A 204 21.89 33.19 17.65
CA PHE A 204 23.19 33.39 17.01
C PHE A 204 23.14 34.45 15.89
N SER A 205 22.04 34.53 15.14
CA SER A 205 21.84 35.53 14.07
C SER A 205 21.75 36.97 14.60
N ALA A 206 21.30 37.15 15.84
CA ALA A 206 21.20 38.46 16.48
C ALA A 206 22.55 39.05 16.91
N GLY A 207 23.64 38.26 16.91
CA GLY A 207 24.98 38.73 17.29
C GLY A 207 25.09 39.22 18.74
N THR A 208 24.15 38.83 19.62
CA THR A 208 24.04 39.36 20.98
C THR A 208 24.98 38.67 21.96
N SER A 209 25.66 39.47 22.79
CA SER A 209 26.45 38.98 23.94
C SER A 209 25.64 38.91 25.24
N ASP A 210 24.34 39.24 25.20
CA ASP A 210 23.47 39.21 26.37
C ASP A 210 23.10 37.76 26.75
N LYS A 211 23.60 37.32 27.90
CA LYS A 211 23.33 36.00 28.48
C LYS A 211 21.84 35.75 28.68
N GLN A 212 21.04 36.78 28.97
CA GLN A 212 19.60 36.65 29.17
C GLN A 212 18.87 36.37 27.85
N GLN A 213 19.25 37.05 26.77
CA GLN A 213 18.69 36.78 25.42
C GLN A 213 19.07 35.39 24.92
N ILE A 214 20.31 34.95 25.15
CA ILE A 214 20.77 33.59 24.82
C ILE A 214 19.93 32.55 25.57
N LEU A 215 19.75 32.72 26.88
CA LEU A 215 18.95 31.83 27.71
C LEU A 215 17.48 31.76 27.27
N ILE A 216 16.89 32.91 26.90
CA ILE A 216 15.51 32.98 26.39
C ILE A 216 15.35 32.15 25.12
N GLY A 217 16.20 32.36 24.10
CA GLY A 217 16.06 31.62 22.83
C GLY A 217 16.35 30.12 22.95
N MET A 218 17.27 29.71 23.85
CA MET A 218 17.44 28.30 24.22
C MET A 218 16.18 27.72 24.88
N GLY A 219 15.47 28.49 25.72
CA GLY A 219 14.17 28.12 26.27
C GLY A 219 13.11 27.94 25.19
N VAL A 220 12.97 28.93 24.28
CA VAL A 220 12.04 28.89 23.13
C VAL A 220 12.29 27.64 22.28
N ALA A 221 13.55 27.32 21.99
CA ALA A 221 13.94 26.11 21.28
C ALA A 221 13.39 24.85 21.97
N LEU A 222 13.78 24.60 23.24
CA LEU A 222 13.36 23.41 23.99
C LEU A 222 11.84 23.25 24.07
N ILE A 223 11.12 24.36 24.27
CA ILE A 223 9.65 24.41 24.33
C ILE A 223 9.01 23.93 23.01
N THR A 224 9.52 24.35 21.86
CA THR A 224 8.94 23.94 20.56
C THR A 224 9.08 22.44 20.29
N THR A 225 10.22 21.83 20.65
CA THR A 225 10.39 20.37 20.57
C THR A 225 9.47 19.63 21.55
N LEU A 226 9.35 20.10 22.79
CA LEU A 226 8.42 19.52 23.76
C LEU A 226 6.97 19.53 23.21
N LEU A 227 6.52 20.65 22.65
CA LEU A 227 5.19 20.80 22.07
C LEU A 227 4.97 19.85 20.87
N GLY A 228 5.93 19.76 19.96
CA GLY A 228 5.85 18.86 18.80
C GLY A 228 5.78 17.38 19.20
N LEU A 229 6.57 16.97 20.19
CA LEU A 229 6.53 15.60 20.74
C LEU A 229 5.20 15.30 21.44
N VAL A 230 4.65 16.24 22.22
CA VAL A 230 3.35 16.09 22.88
C VAL A 230 2.23 15.92 21.85
N VAL A 231 2.19 16.74 20.80
CA VAL A 231 1.19 16.60 19.71
C VAL A 231 1.34 15.26 18.99
N SER A 232 2.57 14.83 18.70
CA SER A 232 2.84 13.52 18.09
C SER A 232 2.29 12.38 18.94
N ILE A 233 2.61 12.34 20.23
CA ILE A 233 2.13 11.30 21.17
C ILE A 233 0.59 11.29 21.24
N ILE A 234 -0.06 12.47 21.28
CA ILE A 234 -1.53 12.58 21.32
C ILE A 234 -2.17 12.00 20.05
N LEU A 235 -1.65 12.32 18.86
CA LEU A 235 -2.18 11.84 17.59
C LEU A 235 -1.97 10.34 17.41
N ASN A 236 -0.79 9.81 17.73
CA ASN A 236 -0.47 8.39 17.62
C ASN A 236 -1.29 7.52 18.60
N LEU A 237 -1.40 7.93 19.87
CA LEU A 237 -2.22 7.24 20.87
C LEU A 237 -3.69 7.21 20.45
N SER A 238 -4.21 8.34 19.96
CA SER A 238 -5.59 8.45 19.47
C SER A 238 -5.83 7.57 18.24
N SER A 239 -4.92 7.58 17.26
CA SER A 239 -4.93 6.70 16.08
C SER A 239 -5.03 5.22 16.49
N THR A 240 -4.21 4.82 17.47
CA THR A 240 -4.12 3.44 17.98
C THR A 240 -5.38 2.98 18.72
N GLU A 241 -6.02 3.85 19.52
CA GLU A 241 -7.32 3.54 20.15
C GLU A 241 -8.46 3.43 19.13
N VAL A 242 -8.49 4.26 18.08
CA VAL A 242 -9.52 4.13 17.01
C VAL A 242 -9.32 2.86 16.19
N PHE A 243 -8.08 2.48 15.87
CA PHE A 243 -7.77 1.18 15.23
C PHE A 243 -8.19 0.01 16.12
N SER A 244 -7.91 0.09 17.43
CA SER A 244 -8.33 -0.92 18.41
C SER A 244 -9.86 -1.03 18.55
N PHE A 245 -10.58 0.08 18.41
CA PHE A 245 -12.05 0.11 18.38
C PHE A 245 -12.62 -0.44 17.06
N PHE A 246 -11.95 -0.15 15.93
CA PHE A 246 -12.31 -0.64 14.60
C PHE A 246 -12.20 -2.16 14.50
N ASN A 247 -11.05 -2.74 14.88
CA ASN A 247 -10.84 -4.19 14.79
C ASN A 247 -11.84 -4.95 15.66
N ARG A 248 -12.06 -4.52 16.91
CA ARG A 248 -13.10 -5.07 17.79
C ARG A 248 -14.52 -4.97 17.21
N ARG A 249 -14.79 -4.02 16.30
CA ARG A 249 -16.06 -3.92 15.57
C ARG A 249 -16.11 -4.85 14.36
N LEU A 250 -15.01 -5.00 13.62
CA LEU A 250 -14.90 -6.02 12.58
C LEU A 250 -15.09 -7.43 13.17
N ASP A 251 -14.40 -7.76 14.27
CA ASP A 251 -14.54 -9.06 14.95
C ASP A 251 -16.02 -9.37 15.29
N GLN A 252 -16.77 -8.39 15.78
CA GLN A 252 -18.20 -8.52 16.07
C GLN A 252 -19.06 -8.75 14.81
N ILE A 253 -18.69 -8.11 13.70
CA ILE A 253 -19.38 -8.26 12.41
C ILE A 253 -19.06 -9.64 11.82
N THR A 254 -17.79 -10.06 11.80
CA THR A 254 -17.32 -11.37 11.34
C THR A 254 -18.00 -12.51 12.09
N ASN A 255 -17.93 -12.51 13.43
CA ASN A 255 -18.56 -13.56 14.25
C ASN A 255 -20.07 -13.71 13.98
N LYS A 256 -20.76 -12.61 13.63
CA LYS A 256 -22.19 -12.63 13.32
C LYS A 256 -22.50 -12.96 11.86
N ALA A 257 -21.57 -12.65 10.96
CA ALA A 257 -21.59 -13.11 9.57
C ALA A 257 -21.38 -14.63 9.49
N ASP A 258 -20.51 -15.20 10.34
CA ASP A 258 -20.38 -16.65 10.50
C ASP A 258 -21.65 -17.28 11.12
N GLU A 259 -22.28 -16.67 12.13
CA GLU A 259 -23.59 -17.16 12.65
C GLU A 259 -24.66 -17.22 11.56
N LEU A 260 -24.73 -16.21 10.68
CA LEU A 260 -25.59 -16.21 9.50
C LEU A 260 -25.16 -17.30 8.50
N ARG A 261 -23.87 -17.40 8.16
CA ARG A 261 -23.33 -18.40 7.23
C ARG A 261 -23.64 -19.83 7.67
N PHE A 262 -23.44 -20.17 8.93
CA PHE A 262 -23.78 -21.50 9.46
C PHE A 262 -25.27 -21.80 9.31
N ARG A 263 -26.16 -20.84 9.60
CA ARG A 263 -27.60 -21.02 9.39
C ARG A 263 -27.97 -21.17 7.91
N LEU A 264 -27.32 -20.45 7.01
CA LEU A 264 -27.53 -20.61 5.57
C LEU A 264 -27.08 -22.01 5.09
N MET A 265 -25.92 -22.50 5.56
CA MET A 265 -25.46 -23.86 5.28
C MET A 265 -26.43 -24.94 5.82
N GLU A 266 -26.94 -24.77 7.03
CA GLU A 266 -27.96 -25.65 7.62
C GLU A 266 -29.23 -25.71 6.76
N ILE A 267 -29.71 -24.55 6.28
CA ILE A 267 -30.88 -24.43 5.39
C ILE A 267 -30.63 -25.08 4.01
N ALA A 268 -29.39 -25.10 3.51
CA ALA A 268 -29.05 -25.83 2.29
C ALA A 268 -29.10 -27.35 2.50
N MET A 269 -28.50 -27.88 3.57
CA MET A 269 -28.48 -29.32 3.85
C MET A 269 -29.89 -29.91 4.00
N HIS A 270 -30.83 -29.16 4.60
CA HIS A 270 -32.22 -29.58 4.75
C HIS A 270 -33.05 -29.53 3.44
N LYS A 271 -32.47 -29.13 2.30
CA LYS A 271 -33.10 -29.24 0.97
C LYS A 271 -32.75 -30.52 0.22
N GLU A 272 -31.81 -31.31 0.73
CA GLU A 272 -31.22 -32.45 0.00
C GLU A 272 -31.67 -33.83 0.52
N GLU A 273 -32.64 -33.89 1.45
CA GLU A 273 -33.33 -35.15 1.79
C GLU A 273 -34.16 -35.67 0.60
N PRO A 274 -33.89 -36.88 0.07
CA PRO A 274 -34.75 -37.49 -0.94
C PRO A 274 -36.10 -37.89 -0.34
N LEU A 275 -37.18 -37.70 -1.08
CA LEU A 275 -38.49 -38.26 -0.72
C LEU A 275 -38.39 -39.80 -0.66
N PRO A 276 -39.01 -40.47 0.33
CA PRO A 276 -39.02 -41.92 0.39
C PRO A 276 -39.80 -42.50 -0.81
N GLU A 277 -39.18 -43.41 -1.55
CA GLU A 277 -39.86 -44.12 -2.64
C GLU A 277 -40.95 -45.06 -2.08
N PRO A 278 -42.14 -45.15 -2.72
CA PRO A 278 -43.24 -45.95 -2.22
C PRO A 278 -43.06 -47.45 -2.53
N ASP A 279 -42.82 -48.23 -1.47
CA ASP A 279 -43.08 -49.68 -1.29
C ASP A 279 -43.16 -50.56 -2.55
N ALA A 280 -42.02 -51.14 -2.95
CA ALA A 280 -41.93 -52.19 -3.97
C ALA A 280 -41.09 -53.40 -3.50
N HIS A 281 -41.66 -54.22 -2.60
CA HIS A 281 -41.11 -55.55 -2.29
C HIS A 281 -41.14 -56.47 -3.52
N TRP A 282 -40.07 -57.27 -3.73
CA TRP A 282 -40.10 -58.75 -3.87
C TRP A 282 -38.66 -59.33 -3.78
N HIS A 283 -38.54 -60.62 -3.44
CA HIS A 283 -37.27 -61.37 -3.31
C HIS A 283 -36.76 -61.88 -4.70
N GLU A 284 -35.63 -62.58 -4.91
CA GLU A 284 -34.75 -63.45 -4.07
C GLU A 284 -33.37 -63.70 -4.79
N PRO A 285 -32.54 -64.71 -4.42
CA PRO A 285 -31.48 -64.75 -3.39
C PRO A 285 -30.02 -64.57 -3.92
N ALA A 286 -29.05 -64.73 -3.00
CA ALA A 286 -27.59 -64.61 -3.21
C ALA A 286 -26.87 -65.92 -3.61
N PRO A 287 -25.57 -65.85 -4.00
CA PRO A 287 -24.65 -67.00 -4.02
C PRO A 287 -23.75 -67.08 -2.77
N THR A 288 -23.45 -68.30 -2.31
CA THR A 288 -22.45 -68.64 -1.28
C THR A 288 -21.21 -69.34 -1.89
N PRO A 289 -20.06 -69.46 -1.17
CA PRO A 289 -18.75 -69.70 -1.78
C PRO A 289 -18.10 -71.09 -1.57
N GLU A 290 -17.28 -71.53 -2.55
CA GLU A 290 -16.20 -72.54 -2.47
C GLU A 290 -15.05 -72.07 -3.43
N LEU A 291 -13.73 -72.16 -3.17
CA LEU A 291 -12.84 -73.29 -2.80
C LEU A 291 -12.68 -74.32 -3.94
N THR A 292 -11.50 -74.78 -4.41
CA THR A 292 -10.05 -74.44 -4.25
C THR A 292 -9.33 -74.91 -5.56
N VAL A 293 -8.06 -74.63 -5.94
CA VAL A 293 -6.76 -75.21 -5.51
C VAL A 293 -5.61 -74.53 -6.31
N GLU A 294 -4.40 -74.56 -5.73
CA GLU A 294 -3.02 -74.28 -6.20
C GLU A 294 -2.60 -74.83 -7.61
N THR A 295 -1.43 -74.54 -8.22
CA THR A 295 -0.17 -73.83 -7.81
C THR A 295 0.37 -72.96 -9.01
N THR A 296 1.64 -72.67 -9.40
CA THR A 296 3.03 -73.07 -9.02
C THR A 296 4.11 -72.01 -9.45
N THR A 297 4.87 -71.48 -8.47
CA THR A 297 6.36 -71.40 -8.42
C THR A 297 7.27 -70.73 -9.50
N ASN A 298 7.90 -69.61 -9.08
CA ASN A 298 9.33 -69.18 -9.22
C ASN A 298 9.91 -68.19 -10.29
N GLN A 299 10.71 -67.26 -9.73
CA GLN A 299 12.06 -66.77 -10.11
C GLN A 299 12.33 -65.54 -11.01
N GLN A 300 13.20 -64.70 -10.41
CA GLN A 300 14.00 -63.53 -10.84
C GLN A 300 14.64 -63.52 -12.27
N PRO A 301 15.18 -62.36 -12.73
CA PRO A 301 15.29 -62.00 -14.15
C PRO A 301 16.72 -62.03 -14.74
N LYS A 302 16.84 -61.80 -16.07
CA LYS A 302 18.10 -61.40 -16.75
C LYS A 302 17.92 -60.91 -18.21
N GLY A 303 18.67 -59.85 -18.57
CA GLY A 303 19.07 -59.56 -19.96
C GLY A 303 18.02 -58.86 -20.87
N THR A 304 18.38 -58.33 -22.06
CA THR A 304 19.71 -58.21 -22.71
C THR A 304 19.76 -56.96 -23.62
N LYS A 305 20.98 -56.48 -23.95
CA LYS A 305 21.25 -55.29 -24.79
C LYS A 305 21.15 -55.55 -26.30
N ALA A 306 20.80 -54.52 -27.06
CA ALA A 306 21.31 -54.22 -28.41
C ALA A 306 21.48 -52.69 -28.53
N ARG A 307 22.53 -52.04 -29.06
CA ARG A 307 23.74 -52.35 -29.87
C ARG A 307 23.65 -51.97 -31.36
N SER A 308 24.11 -50.76 -31.65
CA SER A 308 24.93 -50.39 -32.81
C SER A 308 25.88 -49.27 -32.36
N ALA A 309 27.07 -49.00 -32.90
CA ALA A 309 28.15 -49.75 -33.57
C ALA A 309 28.97 -48.68 -34.34
N SER A 310 30.28 -48.62 -34.14
CA SER A 310 31.20 -47.67 -34.79
C SER A 310 32.32 -48.42 -35.53
N PRO A 311 32.99 -47.77 -36.51
CA PRO A 311 34.46 -47.60 -36.46
C PRO A 311 34.84 -46.10 -36.59
N ALA A 312 35.93 -45.57 -36.01
CA ALA A 312 37.37 -45.74 -36.35
C ALA A 312 37.72 -45.28 -37.79
N ARG A 313 38.86 -44.64 -38.12
CA ARG A 313 40.18 -44.36 -37.49
C ARG A 313 40.71 -43.02 -38.11
N ALA A 314 41.86 -42.39 -37.86
CA ALA A 314 43.12 -42.66 -37.12
C ALA A 314 43.79 -41.33 -36.65
N THR A 315 45.12 -41.29 -36.47
CA THR A 315 45.87 -40.14 -35.91
C THR A 315 47.29 -39.98 -36.50
N GLN A 316 47.78 -38.73 -36.53
CA GLN A 316 49.22 -38.34 -36.58
C GLN A 316 49.99 -38.62 -37.90
N PRO A 317 51.19 -38.02 -38.16
CA PRO A 317 52.15 -37.44 -37.22
C PRO A 317 52.68 -36.01 -37.49
N VAL A 318 53.64 -35.61 -36.65
CA VAL A 318 54.42 -34.36 -36.64
C VAL A 318 55.58 -34.39 -37.66
N THR A 319 55.98 -33.22 -38.17
CA THR A 319 57.33 -33.01 -38.72
C THR A 319 57.92 -31.70 -38.19
N GLU A 320 59.21 -31.69 -37.86
CA GLU A 320 59.99 -30.59 -37.29
C GLU A 320 61.20 -30.28 -38.20
N ALA A 321 61.57 -29.00 -38.38
CA ALA A 321 62.97 -28.47 -38.38
C ALA A 321 63.17 -27.15 -39.14
N ALA A 322 64.28 -26.47 -38.80
CA ALA A 322 65.11 -25.59 -39.66
C ALA A 322 64.62 -24.17 -40.05
N SER A 323 64.71 -23.25 -39.07
CA SER A 323 65.60 -22.07 -39.11
C SER A 323 65.66 -21.16 -40.36
N ALA A 324 65.09 -19.95 -40.25
CA ALA A 324 65.58 -18.76 -40.95
C ALA A 324 65.28 -17.44 -40.20
N ARG A 325 66.33 -16.74 -39.76
CA ARG A 325 66.40 -15.27 -39.64
C ARG A 325 67.37 -14.79 -40.76
N PRO A 326 67.39 -13.51 -41.19
CA PRO A 326 66.71 -12.35 -40.61
C PRO A 326 65.92 -11.47 -41.60
N ALA A 327 65.04 -10.63 -41.06
CA ALA A 327 64.78 -9.29 -41.61
C ALA A 327 64.21 -8.39 -40.49
N THR A 328 64.87 -7.27 -40.18
CA THR A 328 64.32 -6.26 -39.27
C THR A 328 63.49 -5.27 -40.08
N ALA A 329 62.25 -5.66 -40.41
CA ALA A 329 61.27 -4.72 -40.90
C ALA A 329 60.73 -3.91 -39.70
N ALA A 330 61.09 -2.64 -39.61
CA ALA A 330 60.40 -1.74 -38.71
C ALA A 330 58.98 -1.52 -39.27
N THR A 331 57.96 -1.94 -38.53
CA THR A 331 56.59 -1.53 -38.84
C THR A 331 56.53 -0.01 -38.72
N GLU A 332 56.37 0.69 -39.85
CA GLU A 332 56.06 2.11 -39.82
C GLU A 332 54.76 2.27 -39.04
N VAL A 333 54.84 2.95 -37.88
CA VAL A 333 53.65 3.46 -37.20
C VAL A 333 53.12 4.56 -38.09
N SER A 334 52.26 4.16 -39.04
CA SER A 334 51.47 5.09 -39.83
C SER A 334 50.62 5.89 -38.83
N LEU A 335 51.02 7.13 -38.61
CA LEU A 335 50.27 8.10 -37.83
C LEU A 335 49.04 8.48 -38.66
N VAL A 336 48.03 7.61 -38.63
CA VAL A 336 46.70 7.89 -39.14
C VAL A 336 46.24 9.19 -38.48
N GLU A 337 45.95 10.21 -39.27
CA GLU A 337 45.43 11.48 -38.75
C GLU A 337 44.17 11.18 -37.93
N PRO A 338 44.00 11.79 -36.74
CA PRO A 338 42.89 11.45 -35.84
C PRO A 338 41.56 11.75 -36.53
N VAL A 339 40.85 10.68 -36.92
CA VAL A 339 39.64 10.77 -37.74
C VAL A 339 38.56 11.49 -36.94
N VAL A 340 38.29 12.74 -37.29
CA VAL A 340 37.32 13.56 -36.58
C VAL A 340 35.92 13.00 -36.84
N VAL A 341 35.21 12.66 -35.76
CA VAL A 341 33.80 12.26 -35.80
C VAL A 341 32.96 13.42 -36.37
N GLU A 342 32.29 13.18 -37.50
CA GLU A 342 31.36 14.12 -38.14
C GLU A 342 29.89 13.68 -37.96
N LYS A 343 29.63 12.40 -37.63
CA LYS A 343 28.27 11.85 -37.44
C LYS A 343 28.23 10.79 -36.32
N MET A 344 27.19 10.83 -35.50
CA MET A 344 26.81 9.78 -34.56
C MET A 344 25.41 9.22 -34.89
N GLU A 345 25.27 7.90 -34.88
CA GLU A 345 24.03 7.17 -35.17
C GLU A 345 23.84 6.03 -34.15
N VAL A 346 22.60 5.79 -33.72
CA VAL A 346 22.27 4.81 -32.66
C VAL A 346 21.27 3.80 -33.22
N VAL A 347 21.53 2.51 -32.98
CA VAL A 347 20.80 1.39 -33.59
C VAL A 347 20.48 0.34 -32.52
N GLY A 348 19.30 -0.28 -32.60
CA GLY A 348 18.86 -1.31 -31.64
C GLY A 348 18.00 -0.78 -30.48
N VAL A 349 17.60 0.49 -30.51
CA VAL A 349 16.64 1.08 -29.56
C VAL A 349 15.23 1.03 -30.18
N PRO A 350 14.25 0.35 -29.55
CA PRO A 350 12.84 0.37 -29.98
C PRO A 350 12.10 1.56 -29.37
N ASP A 351 11.01 2.03 -30.00
CA ASP A 351 10.21 3.15 -29.47
C ASP A 351 9.57 2.82 -28.10
N ALA A 352 9.24 1.54 -27.89
CA ALA A 352 8.64 1.03 -26.65
C ALA A 352 8.99 -0.45 -26.41
N ALA A 353 9.03 -0.86 -25.14
CA ALA A 353 9.16 -2.25 -24.70
C ALA A 353 8.59 -2.41 -23.27
N PRO A 354 8.30 -3.63 -22.79
CA PRO A 354 7.82 -3.83 -21.41
C PRO A 354 8.83 -3.39 -20.34
N VAL A 355 8.33 -2.97 -19.17
CA VAL A 355 9.14 -2.74 -17.96
C VAL A 355 10.06 -3.92 -17.64
N ASN A 356 11.23 -3.65 -17.06
CA ASN A 356 12.27 -4.64 -16.72
C ASN A 356 12.89 -5.42 -17.91
N THR A 357 12.53 -5.11 -19.16
CA THR A 357 13.14 -5.69 -20.37
C THR A 357 14.61 -5.33 -20.47
N LEU A 358 15.46 -6.28 -20.88
CA LEU A 358 16.84 -6.03 -21.27
C LEU A 358 16.92 -5.81 -22.78
N LEU A 359 17.39 -4.63 -23.19
CA LEU A 359 17.74 -4.29 -24.56
C LEU A 359 19.22 -4.64 -24.76
N GLU A 360 19.49 -5.85 -25.24
CA GLU A 360 20.85 -6.36 -25.47
C GLU A 360 21.48 -5.72 -26.72
N GLY A 361 22.76 -5.36 -26.63
CA GLY A 361 23.59 -5.00 -27.79
C GLY A 361 23.20 -3.71 -28.53
N VAL A 362 22.66 -2.70 -27.85
CA VAL A 362 22.42 -1.35 -28.40
C VAL A 362 23.74 -0.79 -28.97
N GLN A 363 23.74 -0.37 -30.24
CA GLN A 363 24.96 0.04 -30.95
C GLN A 363 25.01 1.55 -31.19
N VAL A 364 26.14 2.18 -30.83
CA VAL A 364 26.51 3.53 -31.24
C VAL A 364 27.53 3.42 -32.36
N CYS A 365 27.20 3.97 -33.53
CA CYS A 365 28.06 4.03 -34.69
C CYS A 365 28.61 5.45 -34.85
N LEU A 366 29.93 5.60 -34.77
CA LEU A 366 30.62 6.87 -35.01
C LEU A 366 31.30 6.85 -36.39
N ARG A 367 31.04 7.89 -37.18
CA ARG A 367 31.60 8.06 -38.52
C ARG A 367 32.24 9.43 -38.69
N GLY A 368 33.39 9.45 -39.35
CA GLY A 368 34.08 10.65 -39.76
C GLY A 368 33.77 11.03 -41.20
N ARG A 369 34.56 11.98 -41.71
CA ARG A 369 34.46 12.48 -43.08
C ARG A 369 34.50 11.34 -44.11
N GLY A 370 33.54 11.35 -45.04
CA GLY A 370 33.46 10.35 -46.11
C GLY A 370 32.93 8.99 -45.67
N ASP A 371 32.15 8.95 -44.57
CA ASP A 371 31.49 7.74 -44.01
C ASP A 371 32.46 6.71 -43.38
N VAL A 372 33.73 7.11 -43.19
CA VAL A 372 34.79 6.29 -42.58
C VAL A 372 34.49 6.01 -41.10
N PRO A 373 34.62 4.76 -40.61
CA PRO A 373 34.43 4.45 -39.19
C PRO A 373 35.52 5.09 -38.31
N VAL A 374 35.17 5.52 -37.09
CA VAL A 374 36.12 6.07 -36.11
C VAL A 374 36.34 5.06 -34.97
N PRO A 375 37.49 4.37 -34.90
CA PRO A 375 37.82 3.45 -33.81
C PRO A 375 38.38 4.15 -32.57
N ASP A 376 38.43 3.43 -31.45
CA ASP A 376 39.01 3.78 -30.13
C ASP A 376 38.47 5.06 -29.44
N GLU A 377 37.58 5.79 -30.09
CA GLU A 377 36.84 6.91 -29.54
C GLU A 377 35.94 6.47 -28.36
N ARG A 378 35.86 7.31 -27.32
CA ARG A 378 35.10 7.02 -26.10
C ARG A 378 33.70 7.60 -26.17
N VAL A 379 32.71 6.78 -25.81
CA VAL A 379 31.30 7.14 -25.70
C VAL A 379 30.85 6.97 -24.26
N VAL A 380 30.32 8.05 -23.69
CA VAL A 380 29.68 8.09 -22.38
C VAL A 380 28.17 7.93 -22.60
N VAL A 381 27.54 7.06 -21.82
CA VAL A 381 26.09 6.87 -21.79
C VAL A 381 25.60 7.08 -20.37
N GLU A 382 24.57 7.92 -20.19
CA GLU A 382 23.99 8.28 -18.88
C GLU A 382 22.47 8.14 -18.93
N VAL A 383 21.87 7.50 -17.92
CA VAL A 383 20.41 7.49 -17.74
C VAL A 383 19.99 8.84 -17.17
N ILE A 384 19.21 9.60 -17.95
CA ILE A 384 18.76 10.97 -17.59
C ILE A 384 17.29 11.03 -17.19
N GLN A 385 16.51 9.97 -17.45
CA GLN A 385 15.12 9.85 -17.04
C GLN A 385 14.73 8.39 -16.82
N GLY A 386 14.00 8.11 -15.74
CA GLY A 386 13.48 6.78 -15.42
C GLY A 386 14.34 6.03 -14.39
N GLU A 387 14.20 4.70 -14.38
CA GLU A 387 14.84 3.76 -13.42
C GLU A 387 15.57 2.63 -14.15
N GLY A 388 15.87 2.83 -15.44
CA GLY A 388 16.68 1.91 -16.22
C GLY A 388 18.15 1.90 -15.79
N THR A 389 18.88 0.86 -16.19
CA THR A 389 20.30 0.67 -15.88
C THR A 389 21.08 0.14 -17.08
N LEU A 390 22.34 0.51 -17.16
CA LEU A 390 23.27 0.20 -18.24
C LEU A 390 24.23 -0.91 -17.80
N GLY A 391 24.53 -1.84 -18.72
CA GLY A 391 25.45 -2.96 -18.50
C GLY A 391 25.12 -3.76 -17.25
N THR A 392 26.04 -3.79 -16.28
CA THR A 392 25.94 -4.57 -15.04
C THR A 392 25.07 -3.92 -13.94
N GLY A 393 24.33 -2.86 -14.25
CA GLY A 393 23.40 -2.21 -13.30
C GLY A 393 23.77 -0.76 -12.93
N GLN A 394 24.46 -0.04 -13.82
CA GLN A 394 24.91 1.34 -13.56
C GLN A 394 23.95 2.40 -14.15
N ASP A 395 23.96 3.61 -13.59
CA ASP A 395 23.31 4.79 -14.15
C ASP A 395 24.15 5.44 -15.29
N ARG A 396 25.47 5.31 -15.20
CA ARG A 396 26.45 5.77 -16.20
C ARG A 396 27.36 4.63 -16.65
N LEU A 397 27.57 4.53 -17.96
CA LEU A 397 28.51 3.62 -18.61
C LEU A 397 29.49 4.40 -19.50
N VAL A 398 30.72 3.90 -19.64
CA VAL A 398 31.68 4.39 -20.64
C VAL A 398 32.14 3.19 -21.47
N CYS A 399 32.05 3.33 -22.79
CA CYS A 399 32.42 2.31 -23.77
C CYS A 399 33.30 2.92 -24.87
N SER A 400 34.03 2.09 -25.61
CA SER A 400 34.89 2.53 -26.70
C SER A 400 34.47 1.89 -28.03
N THR A 401 34.60 2.63 -29.12
CA THR A 401 34.33 2.10 -30.47
C THR A 401 35.42 1.12 -30.93
N ASN A 402 35.02 0.02 -31.57
CA ASN A 402 35.92 -0.95 -32.19
C ASN A 402 36.43 -0.49 -33.57
N GLU A 403 37.23 -1.33 -34.24
CA GLU A 403 37.75 -1.11 -35.62
C GLU A 403 36.68 -0.75 -36.67
N ALA A 404 35.42 -1.16 -36.46
CA ALA A 404 34.29 -0.85 -37.34
C ALA A 404 33.53 0.43 -36.94
N GLY A 405 34.08 1.23 -36.02
CA GLY A 405 33.48 2.48 -35.52
C GLY A 405 32.26 2.26 -34.64
N LYS A 406 32.14 1.08 -34.01
CA LYS A 406 30.97 0.68 -33.22
C LYS A 406 31.31 0.46 -31.75
N ALA A 407 30.55 1.10 -30.86
CA ALA A 407 30.46 0.74 -29.45
C ALA A 407 29.12 0.03 -29.19
N SER A 408 29.08 -0.94 -28.28
CA SER A 408 27.87 -1.69 -27.94
C SER A 408 27.67 -1.78 -26.43
N PHE A 409 26.44 -1.62 -25.97
CA PHE A 409 26.07 -1.77 -24.57
C PHE A 409 24.67 -2.38 -24.40
N ASP A 410 24.42 -2.95 -23.22
CA ASP A 410 23.09 -3.45 -22.85
C ASP A 410 22.37 -2.40 -21.98
N TRP A 411 21.07 -2.23 -22.19
CA TRP A 411 20.24 -1.30 -21.41
C TRP A 411 19.00 -2.00 -20.89
N ARG A 412 18.90 -2.13 -19.57
CA ARG A 412 17.71 -2.65 -18.89
C ARG A 412 16.75 -1.52 -18.58
N LEU A 413 15.50 -1.63 -18.98
CA LEU A 413 14.46 -0.67 -18.62
C LEU A 413 14.07 -0.81 -17.14
N GLY A 414 13.64 0.29 -16.51
CA GLY A 414 13.17 0.28 -15.13
C GLY A 414 11.90 -0.55 -14.92
N THR A 415 11.54 -0.78 -13.65
CA THR A 415 10.30 -1.47 -13.27
C THR A 415 9.05 -0.59 -13.34
N LYS A 416 9.21 0.74 -13.44
CA LYS A 416 8.09 1.69 -13.62
C LYS A 416 7.81 1.97 -15.09
N ALA A 417 6.53 1.92 -15.44
CA ALA A 417 6.04 2.31 -16.77
C ALA A 417 6.16 3.83 -16.98
N GLY A 418 6.43 4.24 -18.22
CA GLY A 418 6.69 5.62 -18.63
C GLY A 418 7.96 5.80 -19.46
N PRO A 419 8.33 7.04 -19.83
CA PRO A 419 9.53 7.32 -20.61
C PRO A 419 10.81 7.03 -19.80
N GLN A 420 11.67 6.18 -20.37
CA GLN A 420 13.03 5.92 -19.91
C GLN A 420 13.96 6.57 -20.94
N THR A 421 14.82 7.52 -20.55
CA THR A 421 15.66 8.28 -21.48
C THR A 421 17.13 8.19 -21.10
N ILE A 422 17.97 7.86 -22.09
CA ILE A 422 19.44 7.90 -21.99
C ILE A 422 20.00 9.04 -22.83
N ARG A 423 21.09 9.65 -22.35
CA ARG A 423 21.95 10.55 -23.11
C ARG A 423 23.22 9.81 -23.50
N ILE A 424 23.64 9.99 -24.75
CA ILE A 424 24.85 9.42 -25.34
C ILE A 424 25.70 10.60 -25.82
N GLN A 425 26.95 10.70 -25.35
CA GLN A 425 27.89 11.76 -25.71
C GLN A 425 29.29 11.20 -25.99
N VAL A 426 29.98 11.77 -26.99
CA VAL A 426 31.40 11.48 -27.25
C VAL A 426 32.29 12.22 -26.24
N ASP A 427 33.18 11.50 -25.56
CA ASP A 427 34.00 12.02 -24.47
C ASP A 427 34.94 13.17 -24.93
N GLY A 428 35.19 14.13 -24.05
CA GLY A 428 36.03 15.30 -24.33
C GLY A 428 35.53 16.27 -25.42
N LYS A 429 34.43 15.97 -26.13
CA LYS A 429 33.94 16.75 -27.28
C LYS A 429 32.60 17.42 -26.98
N GLN A 430 32.66 18.71 -26.64
CA GLN A 430 31.47 19.56 -26.50
C GLN A 430 31.04 20.09 -27.87
N ARG A 431 30.25 19.29 -28.59
CA ARG A 431 29.47 19.69 -29.78
C ARG A 431 28.07 19.09 -29.68
N ASP A 432 27.05 19.90 -29.95
CA ASP A 432 25.66 19.44 -29.92
C ASP A 432 25.41 18.30 -30.92
N ASP A 433 26.10 18.32 -32.07
CA ASP A 433 26.08 17.26 -33.09
C ASP A 433 26.58 15.88 -32.60
N LEU A 434 27.32 15.86 -31.48
CA LEU A 434 27.92 14.67 -30.85
C LEU A 434 27.22 14.30 -29.53
N VAL A 435 26.01 14.82 -29.32
CA VAL A 435 25.08 14.40 -28.25
C VAL A 435 23.81 13.82 -28.88
N ARG A 436 23.32 12.71 -28.33
CA ARG A 436 21.99 12.14 -28.62
C ARG A 436 21.26 11.83 -27.33
N GLU A 437 19.97 12.11 -27.31
CA GLU A 437 19.06 11.59 -26.31
C GLU A 437 18.12 10.59 -26.97
N MET A 438 17.90 9.45 -26.31
CA MET A 438 17.09 8.34 -26.83
C MET A 438 16.11 7.92 -25.74
N THR A 439 14.81 8.02 -26.04
CA THR A 439 13.72 7.65 -25.14
C THR A 439 13.08 6.34 -25.60
N VAL A 440 12.90 5.41 -24.67
CA VAL A 440 12.07 4.21 -24.83
C VAL A 440 10.89 4.33 -23.88
N VAL A 441 9.67 4.12 -24.37
CA VAL A 441 8.51 4.05 -23.49
C VAL A 441 8.44 2.66 -22.86
N ALA A 442 8.74 2.58 -21.55
CA ALA A 442 8.50 1.37 -20.78
C ALA A 442 6.99 1.17 -20.60
N GLN A 443 6.45 0.13 -21.20
CA GLN A 443 5.04 -0.25 -21.07
C GLN A 443 4.85 -1.17 -19.86
N ALA A 444 3.69 -1.12 -19.21
CA ALA A 444 3.37 -2.06 -18.14
C ALA A 444 3.42 -3.52 -18.65
N GLY A 445 3.73 -4.45 -17.75
CA GLY A 445 3.69 -5.89 -18.04
C GLY A 445 2.27 -6.42 -18.28
N PRO A 446 2.13 -7.73 -18.52
CA PRO A 446 0.81 -8.37 -18.56
C PRO A 446 0.08 -8.22 -17.21
N PRO A 447 -1.27 -8.22 -17.18
CA PRO A 447 -2.03 -8.18 -15.94
C PRO A 447 -1.70 -9.34 -15.00
N ASP A 448 -1.42 -9.01 -13.74
CA ASP A 448 -1.09 -9.92 -12.64
C ASP A 448 -1.99 -9.66 -11.42
N GLN A 449 -2.38 -8.39 -11.21
CA GLN A 449 -3.23 -7.95 -10.12
C GLN A 449 -4.54 -7.36 -10.66
N TYR A 450 -5.65 -7.79 -10.07
CA TYR A 450 -7.00 -7.52 -10.54
C TYR A 450 -7.83 -6.90 -9.41
N ALA A 451 -8.51 -5.79 -9.66
CA ALA A 451 -9.36 -5.11 -8.69
C ALA A 451 -10.73 -4.75 -9.29
N GLN A 452 -11.80 -4.90 -8.49
CA GLN A 452 -13.17 -4.60 -8.91
C GLN A 452 -13.84 -3.53 -8.04
N HIS A 453 -14.60 -2.63 -8.67
CA HIS A 453 -15.36 -1.56 -8.02
C HIS A 453 -16.76 -1.41 -8.63
N GLY A 454 -17.74 -0.94 -7.85
CA GLY A 454 -19.14 -0.85 -8.30
C GLY A 454 -19.94 -2.15 -8.18
N ASN A 455 -19.38 -3.18 -7.55
CA ASN A 455 -20.10 -4.42 -7.24
C ASN A 455 -21.17 -4.21 -6.12
N ASN A 456 -22.13 -5.13 -6.01
CA ASN A 456 -23.20 -5.16 -5.00
C ASN A 456 -24.03 -3.87 -4.94
N GLN A 457 -24.55 -3.45 -6.10
CA GLN A 457 -25.43 -2.29 -6.25
C GLN A 457 -26.88 -2.71 -6.52
N GLY A 458 -27.81 -1.75 -6.42
CA GLY A 458 -29.18 -1.92 -6.87
C GLY A 458 -29.71 -0.67 -7.56
N ALA A 459 -30.66 -0.85 -8.46
CA ALA A 459 -31.43 0.21 -9.10
C ALA A 459 -32.86 -0.28 -9.36
N PRO A 460 -33.85 0.61 -9.54
CA PRO A 460 -35.17 0.23 -10.01
C PRO A 460 -35.10 -0.48 -11.38
N VAL A 461 -36.04 -1.39 -11.66
CA VAL A 461 -36.13 -2.06 -12.98
C VAL A 461 -36.11 -1.06 -14.13
N GLY A 462 -35.32 -1.35 -15.17
CA GLY A 462 -35.10 -0.49 -16.33
C GLY A 462 -34.24 0.76 -16.09
N GLN A 463 -33.65 0.94 -14.90
CA GLN A 463 -32.76 2.07 -14.59
C GLN A 463 -31.27 1.67 -14.59
N ALA A 464 -30.41 2.66 -14.87
CA ALA A 464 -28.96 2.55 -14.73
C ALA A 464 -28.56 2.41 -13.25
N LEU A 465 -27.46 1.68 -12.98
CA LEU A 465 -26.87 1.61 -11.64
C LEU A 465 -26.35 2.99 -11.19
N PRO A 466 -26.38 3.31 -9.88
CA PRO A 466 -25.88 4.59 -9.35
C PRO A 466 -24.39 4.86 -9.59
N LYS A 467 -23.60 3.84 -9.92
CA LYS A 467 -22.17 3.90 -10.28
C LYS A 467 -21.87 2.87 -11.37
N PRO A 468 -20.89 3.10 -12.26
CA PRO A 468 -20.42 2.08 -13.19
C PRO A 468 -19.83 0.86 -12.47
N LEU A 469 -19.81 -0.27 -13.17
CA LEU A 469 -18.96 -1.41 -12.86
C LEU A 469 -17.56 -1.09 -13.40
N VAL A 470 -16.51 -1.31 -12.60
CA VAL A 470 -15.13 -0.99 -12.98
C VAL A 470 -14.19 -2.13 -12.62
N VAL A 471 -13.36 -2.51 -13.58
CA VAL A 471 -12.22 -3.43 -13.40
C VAL A 471 -10.93 -2.62 -13.58
N CYS A 472 -10.00 -2.70 -12.63
CA CYS A 472 -8.68 -2.08 -12.73
C CYS A 472 -7.58 -3.15 -12.69
N LEU A 473 -6.64 -3.05 -13.63
CA LEU A 473 -5.58 -4.01 -13.89
C LEU A 473 -4.20 -3.42 -13.59
N LYS A 474 -3.34 -4.22 -12.95
CA LYS A 474 -1.92 -3.90 -12.78
C LYS A 474 -1.02 -5.08 -13.11
N ASP A 475 0.22 -4.77 -13.49
CA ASP A 475 1.28 -5.77 -13.63
C ASP A 475 1.87 -6.17 -12.27
N ALA A 476 2.80 -7.14 -12.28
CA ALA A 476 3.48 -7.65 -11.10
C ALA A 476 4.34 -6.60 -10.36
N TYR A 477 4.64 -5.46 -10.98
CA TYR A 477 5.36 -4.32 -10.38
C TYR A 477 4.41 -3.22 -9.86
N GLY A 478 3.09 -3.39 -10.07
CA GLY A 478 2.05 -2.46 -9.65
C GLY A 478 1.76 -1.32 -10.64
N ASN A 479 2.32 -1.37 -11.86
CA ASN A 479 2.01 -0.39 -12.91
C ASN A 479 0.59 -0.60 -13.44
N PRO A 480 -0.15 0.46 -13.80
CA PRO A 480 -1.45 0.34 -14.47
C PRO A 480 -1.30 -0.27 -15.87
N VAL A 481 -2.06 -1.32 -16.20
CA VAL A 481 -2.05 -1.92 -17.54
C VAL A 481 -3.09 -1.25 -18.43
N ALA A 482 -2.68 -0.18 -19.11
CA ALA A 482 -3.50 0.55 -20.08
C ALA A 482 -3.62 -0.21 -21.43
N GLY A 483 -4.68 0.07 -22.20
CA GLY A 483 -4.86 -0.51 -23.55
C GLY A 483 -5.32 -1.97 -23.58
N TYR A 484 -5.66 -2.55 -22.44
CA TYR A 484 -6.03 -3.97 -22.31
C TYR A 484 -7.56 -4.17 -22.44
N PRO A 485 -8.04 -5.17 -23.20
CA PRO A 485 -9.48 -5.45 -23.32
C PRO A 485 -10.03 -6.19 -22.10
N VAL A 486 -11.14 -5.68 -21.57
CA VAL A 486 -11.98 -6.33 -20.55
C VAL A 486 -13.37 -6.55 -21.14
N THR A 487 -13.82 -7.80 -21.25
CA THR A 487 -15.17 -8.13 -21.78
C THR A 487 -16.12 -8.42 -20.63
N PHE A 488 -17.13 -7.57 -20.46
CA PHE A 488 -18.22 -7.79 -19.51
C PHE A 488 -19.36 -8.55 -20.22
N GLU A 489 -19.91 -9.57 -19.59
CA GLU A 489 -21.03 -10.38 -20.09
C GLU A 489 -22.06 -10.65 -18.97
N VAL A 490 -23.35 -10.66 -19.31
CA VAL A 490 -24.46 -10.85 -18.36
C VAL A 490 -24.83 -12.34 -18.29
N ASP A 491 -24.37 -13.02 -17.25
CA ASP A 491 -24.64 -14.45 -17.00
C ASP A 491 -26.09 -14.71 -16.56
N GLN A 492 -26.70 -13.73 -15.89
CA GLN A 492 -28.02 -13.85 -15.27
C GLN A 492 -28.74 -12.50 -15.28
N GLY A 493 -30.07 -12.53 -15.47
CA GLY A 493 -30.92 -11.34 -15.53
C GLY A 493 -31.17 -10.84 -16.95
N ASP A 494 -32.02 -9.82 -17.10
CA ASP A 494 -32.40 -9.21 -18.38
C ASP A 494 -31.87 -7.77 -18.55
N GLY A 495 -30.85 -7.38 -17.76
CA GLY A 495 -30.16 -6.10 -17.87
C GLY A 495 -29.15 -5.99 -19.02
N THR A 496 -28.69 -4.79 -19.29
CA THR A 496 -27.88 -4.45 -20.47
C THR A 496 -26.82 -3.37 -20.17
N PHE A 497 -25.75 -3.34 -20.95
CA PHE A 497 -24.76 -2.26 -20.89
C PHE A 497 -25.16 -1.04 -21.73
N SER A 498 -24.33 0.02 -21.73
CA SER A 498 -24.52 1.25 -22.52
C SER A 498 -24.84 1.07 -24.01
N ASN A 499 -24.53 -0.10 -24.58
CA ASN A 499 -24.76 -0.46 -25.98
C ASN A 499 -26.13 -1.16 -26.22
N GLY A 500 -26.93 -1.40 -25.17
CA GLY A 500 -28.20 -2.12 -25.24
C GLY A 500 -28.06 -3.64 -25.38
N MET A 501 -26.86 -4.20 -25.16
CA MET A 501 -26.56 -5.63 -25.27
C MET A 501 -26.19 -6.25 -23.92
N SER A 502 -26.23 -7.58 -23.85
CA SER A 502 -25.77 -8.40 -22.72
C SER A 502 -24.25 -8.61 -22.68
N SER A 503 -23.49 -8.02 -23.60
CA SER A 503 -22.03 -8.07 -23.62
C SER A 503 -21.43 -6.72 -24.07
N ALA A 504 -20.30 -6.33 -23.46
CA ALA A 504 -19.55 -5.12 -23.79
C ALA A 504 -18.05 -5.27 -23.50
N THR A 505 -17.21 -5.14 -24.52
CA THR A 505 -15.75 -5.03 -24.36
C THR A 505 -15.32 -3.58 -24.19
N ILE A 506 -14.61 -3.29 -23.10
CA ILE A 506 -14.06 -1.96 -22.77
C ILE A 506 -12.54 -2.08 -22.68
N ILE A 507 -11.83 -1.11 -23.24
CA ILE A 507 -10.36 -1.01 -23.14
C ILE A 507 -9.99 -0.24 -21.86
N THR A 508 -8.95 -0.66 -21.14
CA THR A 508 -8.46 0.04 -19.94
C THR A 508 -7.84 1.40 -20.26
N ASP A 509 -8.13 2.40 -19.41
CA ASP A 509 -7.54 3.75 -19.48
C ASP A 509 -6.07 3.79 -19.04
N GLU A 510 -5.46 4.99 -19.06
CA GLU A 510 -4.08 5.22 -18.57
C GLU A 510 -3.85 4.85 -17.09
N ARG A 511 -4.92 4.64 -16.31
CA ARG A 511 -4.87 4.15 -14.91
C ARG A 511 -5.09 2.65 -14.80
N GLY A 512 -5.16 1.96 -15.94
CA GLY A 512 -5.40 0.52 -16.02
C GLY A 512 -6.86 0.14 -15.78
N CYS A 513 -7.81 1.09 -15.83
CA CYS A 513 -9.20 0.85 -15.45
C CYS A 513 -10.15 0.84 -16.66
N ALA A 514 -10.93 -0.24 -16.79
CA ALA A 514 -12.05 -0.37 -17.71
C ALA A 514 -13.37 -0.15 -16.94
N SER A 515 -14.22 0.75 -17.45
CA SER A 515 -15.44 1.20 -16.77
C SER A 515 -16.67 1.06 -17.68
N VAL A 516 -17.74 0.44 -17.19
CA VAL A 516 -18.98 0.22 -17.95
C VAL A 516 -20.21 0.60 -17.12
N ASN A 517 -21.16 1.31 -17.73
CA ASN A 517 -22.47 1.51 -17.14
C ASN A 517 -23.35 0.29 -17.44
N PHE A 518 -24.05 -0.18 -16.42
CA PHE A 518 -25.03 -1.26 -16.51
C PHE A 518 -26.41 -0.74 -16.11
N SER A 519 -27.44 -1.16 -16.85
CA SER A 519 -28.84 -0.91 -16.56
C SER A 519 -29.54 -2.21 -16.23
N THR A 520 -30.33 -2.20 -15.16
CA THR A 520 -31.12 -3.37 -14.77
C THR A 520 -32.19 -3.67 -15.81
N GLY A 521 -32.56 -4.95 -15.91
CA GLY A 521 -33.61 -5.39 -16.82
C GLY A 521 -35.01 -4.96 -16.40
N LYS A 522 -36.02 -5.44 -17.12
CA LYS A 522 -37.44 -5.16 -16.85
C LYS A 522 -37.98 -6.04 -15.73
N THR A 523 -37.28 -7.12 -15.39
CA THR A 523 -37.69 -8.09 -14.38
C THR A 523 -37.02 -7.76 -13.03
N PRO A 524 -37.77 -7.63 -11.91
CA PRO A 524 -37.17 -7.51 -10.60
C PRO A 524 -36.39 -8.79 -10.24
N GLY A 525 -35.16 -8.65 -9.75
CA GLY A 525 -34.27 -9.79 -9.50
C GLY A 525 -32.79 -9.46 -9.63
N LEU A 526 -31.94 -10.44 -9.33
CA LEU A 526 -30.51 -10.28 -9.45
C LEU A 526 -30.06 -10.39 -10.91
N ASN A 527 -29.18 -9.48 -11.30
CA ASN A 527 -28.36 -9.59 -12.50
C ASN A 527 -26.93 -9.95 -12.08
N THR A 528 -26.35 -10.96 -12.72
CA THR A 528 -24.97 -11.41 -12.49
C THR A 528 -24.18 -11.12 -13.76
N ILE A 529 -23.00 -10.51 -13.61
CA ILE A 529 -22.17 -10.03 -14.72
C ILE A 529 -20.73 -10.49 -14.49
N THR A 530 -20.16 -11.28 -15.41
CA THR A 530 -18.76 -11.66 -15.37
C THR A 530 -17.93 -10.77 -16.30
N ALA A 531 -16.79 -10.29 -15.79
CA ALA A 531 -15.79 -9.57 -16.56
C ALA A 531 -14.58 -10.46 -16.81
N HIS A 532 -14.33 -10.77 -18.09
CA HIS A 532 -13.25 -11.60 -18.57
C HIS A 532 -12.01 -10.75 -18.90
N VAL A 533 -10.86 -11.18 -18.37
CA VAL A 533 -9.55 -10.56 -18.56
C VAL A 533 -8.54 -11.66 -18.88
N ALA A 534 -8.45 -12.02 -20.16
CA ALA A 534 -7.85 -13.28 -20.61
C ALA A 534 -8.42 -14.48 -19.82
N GLU A 535 -7.56 -15.27 -19.17
CA GLU A 535 -7.93 -16.46 -18.38
C GLU A 535 -8.52 -16.13 -16.99
N HIS A 536 -8.56 -14.85 -16.58
CA HIS A 536 -9.10 -14.43 -15.27
C HIS A 536 -10.52 -13.86 -15.39
N THR A 537 -11.36 -14.13 -14.39
CA THR A 537 -12.77 -13.73 -14.36
C THR A 537 -13.15 -13.05 -13.05
N LEU A 538 -13.84 -11.91 -13.12
CA LEU A 538 -14.33 -11.14 -11.98
C LEU A 538 -15.86 -11.03 -12.04
N THR A 539 -16.57 -11.38 -10.97
CA THR A 539 -18.05 -11.41 -10.97
C THR A 539 -18.67 -10.23 -10.21
N PHE A 540 -19.50 -9.47 -10.91
CA PHE A 540 -20.33 -8.39 -10.41
C PHE A 540 -21.78 -8.84 -10.20
N GLN A 541 -22.46 -8.24 -9.23
CA GLN A 541 -23.83 -8.53 -8.82
C GLN A 541 -24.62 -7.22 -8.69
N ALA A 542 -25.81 -7.18 -9.31
CA ALA A 542 -26.62 -5.98 -9.47
C ALA A 542 -28.13 -6.28 -9.33
N MET A 543 -28.80 -5.68 -8.34
CA MET A 543 -30.22 -5.95 -8.06
C MET A 543 -31.15 -5.01 -8.84
N GLY A 544 -32.05 -5.56 -9.65
CA GLY A 544 -33.23 -4.87 -10.18
C GLY A 544 -34.34 -4.89 -9.13
N ILE A 545 -34.82 -3.71 -8.73
CA ILE A 545 -35.77 -3.52 -7.63
C ILE A 545 -37.12 -3.03 -8.19
N GLU A 546 -38.22 -3.57 -7.66
CA GLU A 546 -39.58 -3.06 -7.90
C GLU A 546 -39.89 -1.91 -6.92
N ILE A 547 -40.49 -0.81 -7.40
CA ILE A 547 -40.86 0.39 -6.59
C ILE A 547 -42.33 0.32 -6.20
#